data_AF-A0A832W230-F1
#
_entry.id   AF-A0A832W230-F1
#
_cell.length_a   1.000
_cell.length_b   1.000
_cell.length_c   1.000
_cell.angle_alpha   90.00
_cell.angle_beta   90.00
_cell.angle_gamma   90.00
#
_symmetry.space_group_name_H-M   'P 1'
#
loop_
_entity.id
_entity.type
_entity.pdbx_description
1 polymer ?
#
loop_
_entity_poly.entity_id
_entity_poly.type
_entity_poly.pdbx_seq_one_letter_code
_entity_poly.pdbx_strand_id
1 'polypeptide(L)' 'MEDNSKKNALRELLLERRDNTSFDLLKIASKKIQKRINKVYAFKDAEKIGLYYPIGSEILTQDIIQELISK' A
#
# COMPACT_ATOMS: atom_id res chain seq x y z
N MET A 1 -31.06 -4.28 2.49
CA MET A 1 -29.66 -4.45 2.03
C MET A 1 -29.30 -3.19 1.27
N GLU A 2 -28.30 -2.44 1.73
CA GLU A 2 -27.82 -1.27 0.96
C GLU A 2 -27.38 -1.71 -0.44
N ASP A 3 -27.74 -0.93 -1.45
CA ASP A 3 -27.34 -1.16 -2.84
C ASP A 3 -25.81 -0.99 -2.97
N ASN A 4 -25.10 -2.11 -2.88
CA ASN A 4 -23.64 -2.19 -2.99
C ASN A 4 -23.13 -2.14 -4.44
N SER A 5 -24.02 -2.02 -5.44
CA SER A 5 -23.66 -2.03 -6.86
C SER A 5 -22.63 -0.97 -7.21
N LYS A 6 -22.81 0.26 -6.72
CA LYS A 6 -21.88 1.38 -6.94
C LYS A 6 -20.50 1.13 -6.31
N LYS A 7 -20.45 0.54 -5.11
CA LYS A 7 -19.18 0.20 -4.44
C LYS A 7 -18.43 -0.90 -5.20
N ASN A 8 -19.15 -1.91 -5.69
CA ASN A 8 -18.55 -2.98 -6.47
C ASN A 8 -18.02 -2.48 -7.81
N ALA A 9 -18.81 -1.70 -8.55
CA ALA A 9 -18.36 -1.10 -9.81
C ALA A 9 -17.10 -0.23 -9.63
N LEU A 10 -17.05 0.56 -8.55
CA LEU A 10 -15.86 1.34 -8.22
C LEU A 10 -14.65 0.46 -7.88
N ARG A 11 -14.86 -0.63 -7.13
CA ARG A 11 -13.79 -1.56 -6.76
C ARG A 11 -13.18 -2.19 -8.01
N GLU A 12 -14.01 -2.71 -8.92
CA GLU A 12 -13.53 -3.30 -10.18
C GLU A 12 -12.71 -2.30 -10.99
N LEU A 13 -13.23 -1.07 -11.16
CA LEU A 13 -12.52 -0.01 -11.88
C LEU A 13 -11.14 0.33 -11.26
N LEU A 14 -11.05 0.36 -9.92
CA LEU A 14 -9.80 0.67 -9.24
C LEU A 14 -8.82 -0.50 -9.31
N LEU A 15 -9.29 -1.74 -9.19
CA LEU A 15 -8.46 -2.94 -9.33
C LEU A 15 -7.89 -3.05 -10.74
N GLU A 16 -8.72 -2.89 -11.77
CA GLU A 16 -8.28 -2.93 -13.17
C GLU A 16 -7.19 -1.88 -13.44
N ARG A 17 -7.35 -0.64 -12.95
CA ARG A 17 -6.33 0.40 -13.11
C ARG A 17 -5.03 0.06 -12.37
N ARG A 18 -5.15 -0.52 -11.18
CA ARG A 18 -3.99 -0.91 -10.37
C ARG A 18 -3.23 -2.05 -11.02
N ASP A 19 -3.93 -3.07 -11.51
CA ASP A 19 -3.36 -4.24 -12.18
C ASP A 19 -2.70 -3.90 -13.53
N ASN A 20 -3.22 -2.88 -14.23
CA ASN A 20 -2.62 -2.37 -15.45
C ASN A 20 -1.41 -1.43 -15.22
N THR A 21 -1.08 -1.11 -13.96
CA THR A 21 0.13 -0.33 -13.66
C THR A 21 1.37 -1.21 -13.79
N SER A 22 2.37 -0.77 -14.55
CA SER A 22 3.58 -1.56 -14.73
C SER A 22 4.31 -1.78 -13.40
N PHE A 23 4.98 -2.93 -13.30
CA PHE A 23 5.71 -3.30 -12.09
C PHE A 23 6.77 -2.26 -11.69
N ASP A 24 7.45 -1.66 -12.67
CA ASP A 24 8.44 -0.62 -12.41
C ASP A 24 7.81 0.64 -11.82
N LEU A 25 6.66 1.08 -12.35
CA LEU A 25 5.93 2.21 -11.80
C LEU A 25 5.42 1.90 -10.38
N LEU A 26 4.94 0.68 -10.14
CA LEU A 26 4.54 0.23 -8.81
C LEU A 26 5.72 0.30 -7.83
N LYS A 27 6.91 -0.15 -8.24
CA LYS A 27 8.13 -0.09 -7.43
C LYS A 27 8.55 1.35 -7.12
N ILE A 28 8.46 2.25 -8.10
CA ILE A 28 8.75 3.69 -7.91
C ILE A 28 7.75 4.30 -6.92
N ALA A 29 6.45 4.02 -7.10
CA ALA A 29 5.41 4.51 -6.20
C ALA A 29 5.60 4.00 -4.78
N SER A 30 5.90 2.71 -4.62
CA SER A 30 6.11 2.06 -3.32
C SER A 30 7.27 2.70 -2.56
N LYS A 31 8.42 2.91 -3.22
CA LYS A 31 9.57 3.61 -2.61
C LYS A 31 9.25 5.05 -2.23
N LYS A 32 8.46 5.75 -3.04
CA LYS A 32 8.03 7.13 -2.73
C LYS A 32 7.12 7.17 -1.51
N ILE A 33 6.23 6.19 -1.35
CA ILE A 33 5.35 6.05 -0.19
C ILE A 33 6.16 5.71 1.06
N GLN A 34 7.09 4.75 1.00
CA GLN A 34 8.00 4.44 2.12
C GLN A 34 8.74 5.68 2.62
N LYS A 35 9.36 6.45 1.71
CA LYS A 35 10.07 7.69 2.09
C LYS A 35 9.18 8.73 2.76
N ARG A 36 7.88 8.74 2.47
CA ARG A 36 6.90 9.65 3.06
C ARG A 36 6.40 9.15 4.40
N ILE A 37 6.09 7.86 4.53
CA ILE A 37 5.54 7.32 5.77
C ILE A 37 6.53 7.41 6.93
N ASN A 38 7.84 7.26 6.66
CA ASN A 38 8.90 7.46 7.65
C ASN A 38 8.99 8.90 8.20
N LYS A 39 8.30 9.87 7.59
CA LYS A 39 8.21 11.25 8.07
C LYS A 39 6.92 11.54 8.85
N VAL A 40 5.97 10.62 8.85
CA VAL A 40 4.70 10.78 9.56
C VAL A 40 4.93 10.38 11.01
N TYR A 41 4.76 11.31 11.96
CA TYR A 41 5.00 11.06 13.39
C TYR A 41 4.18 9.88 13.93
N ALA A 42 2.91 9.77 13.52
CA ALA A 42 2.05 8.65 13.90
C ALA A 42 2.56 7.27 13.45
N PHE A 43 3.45 7.20 12.46
CA PHE A 43 4.13 5.98 12.06
C PHE A 43 5.52 5.87 12.69
N LYS A 44 6.30 6.95 12.62
CA LYS A 44 7.68 7.02 13.09
C LYS A 44 7.81 6.74 14.59
N ASP A 45 6.90 7.28 15.39
CA ASP A 45 6.96 7.25 16.85
C ASP A 45 6.02 6.16 17.43
N ALA A 46 5.43 5.32 16.58
CA ALA A 46 4.55 4.25 17.02
C ALA A 46 5.34 3.11 17.68
N GLU A 47 4.91 2.70 18.86
CA GLU A 47 5.48 1.54 19.57
C GLU A 47 5.05 0.20 18.94
N LYS A 48 3.87 0.17 18.31
CA LYS A 48 3.29 -1.01 17.68
C LYS A 48 2.71 -0.63 16.33
N ILE A 49 3.11 -1.35 15.29
CA ILE A 49 2.71 -1.07 13.91
C ILE A 49 2.07 -2.32 13.32
N GLY A 50 0.83 -2.18 12.82
CA GLY A 50 0.17 -3.20 12.02
C GLY A 50 0.45 -2.97 10.54
N LEU A 51 0.97 -4.00 9.85
CA LEU A 51 1.28 -3.97 8.43
C LEU A 51 0.72 -5.22 7.74
N TYR A 52 0.38 -5.06 6.47
CA TYR A 52 0.01 -6.17 5.60
C TYR A 52 1.23 -6.59 4.75
N TYR A 53 1.29 -7.88 4.41
CA TYR A 53 2.20 -8.38 3.39
C TYR A 53 1.51 -8.22 2.02
N PRO A 54 2.14 -7.58 1.03
CA PRO A 54 1.43 -7.11 -0.14
C PRO A 54 1.18 -8.26 -1.12
N ILE A 55 0.04 -8.20 -1.80
CA ILE A 55 -0.35 -9.16 -2.83
C ILE A 55 -0.68 -8.48 -4.16
N GLY A 56 -0.45 -9.19 -5.27
CA GLY A 56 -0.74 -8.68 -6.61
C GLY A 56 -0.08 -7.33 -6.89
N SER A 57 -0.89 -6.35 -7.29
CA SER A 57 -0.48 -4.99 -7.66
C SER A 57 -0.54 -3.98 -6.49
N GLU A 58 -0.58 -4.45 -5.25
CA GLU A 58 -0.51 -3.59 -4.06
C GLU A 58 0.84 -2.91 -3.87
N ILE A 59 0.85 -1.82 -3.10
CA ILE A 59 2.09 -1.16 -2.68
C ILE A 59 3.00 -2.17 -1.98
N LEU A 60 4.24 -2.24 -2.44
CA LEU A 60 5.25 -3.15 -1.91
C LEU A 60 5.70 -2.66 -0.53
N THR A 61 5.22 -3.31 0.52
CA THR A 61 5.52 -2.99 1.93
C THR A 61 6.68 -3.80 2.50
N GLN A 62 7.29 -4.72 1.75
CA GLN A 62 8.40 -5.56 2.25
C GLN A 62 9.58 -4.74 2.75
N ASP A 63 9.97 -3.69 2.02
CA ASP A 63 11.09 -2.82 2.42
C ASP A 63 10.78 -2.08 3.74
N ILE A 64 9.51 -1.71 3.97
CA ILE A 64 9.05 -1.09 5.22
C ILE A 64 9.14 -2.11 6.36
N ILE A 65 8.64 -3.33 6.14
CA ILE A 65 8.69 -4.41 7.13
C ILE A 65 10.14 -4.72 7.51
N GLN A 66 11.03 -4.85 6.52
CA GLN A 66 12.45 -5.11 6.75
C GLN A 66 13.10 -3.97 7.53
N GLU A 67 12.82 -2.71 7.19
CA GLU A 67 13.33 -1.55 7.92
C GLU A 67 12.88 -1.54 9.39
N LEU A 68 11.65 -1.97 9.67
CA LEU A 68 11.13 -2.01 11.05
C LEU A 68 11.73 -3.15 11.88
N ILE A 69 12.01 -4.31 11.27
CA ILE A 69 12.59 -5.48 11.96
C ILE A 69 14.11 -5.33 12.13
N SER A 70 14.78 -4.59 11.25
CA SER A 70 16.23 -4.36 11.32
C SER A 70 16.64 -3.17 12.18
N LYS A 71 15.69 -2.47 12.81
CA LYS A 71 15.98 -1.46 13.85
C LYS A 71 16.35 -2.13 15.16
#